data_AF-A0AAE0DNW6-F1
#
_entry.id   AF-A0AAE0DNW6-F1
#
_cell.length_a   1.000
_cell.length_b   1.000
_cell.length_c   1.000
_cell.angle_alpha   90.00
_cell.angle_beta   90.00
_cell.angle_gamma   90.00
#
_symmetry.space_group_name_H-M   'P 1'
#
loop_
_entity.id
_entity.type
_entity.pdbx_description
1 polymer ?
#
loop_
_entity_poly.entity_id
_entity_poly.type
_entity_poly.pdbx_seq_one_letter_code
_entity_poly.pdbx_strand_id
1 'polypeptide(L)'
;MATLAPISYASSIVGFTSFAFTFFTFVRVFWETILTLWSAPKEMRAYMDNLRLEIHNERTYFKSALRRTRSRSRSVKKYHEDVGPLRVLNASVKRIHRSFNRLEEHFLDETPERREKDIDIEKSEEDYEPDYAPMTLRRRWRWMRSKSDVISIADQTTRKLHTMDKTVQDIEDRLWDLEEHIMGERLEDGKVYVKRRVDKSG
;
A
#
# COMPACT_ATOMS: atom_id res chain seq x y z
N MET A 1 -76.27 -12.73 -12.08
CA MET A 1 -75.04 -12.86 -11.28
C MET A 1 -73.80 -12.81 -12.18
N ALA A 2 -73.40 -11.64 -12.69
CA ALA A 2 -72.23 -11.54 -13.58
C ALA A 2 -71.65 -10.10 -13.69
N THR A 3 -71.53 -9.35 -12.60
CA THR A 3 -71.01 -7.96 -12.64
C THR A 3 -69.82 -7.68 -11.72
N LEU A 4 -69.33 -8.68 -10.99
CA LEU A 4 -68.17 -8.53 -10.08
C LEU A 4 -66.81 -8.78 -10.77
N ALA A 5 -66.81 -9.46 -11.93
CA ALA A 5 -65.59 -9.78 -12.68
C ALA A 5 -64.78 -8.55 -13.16
N PRO A 6 -65.39 -7.44 -13.64
CA PRO A 6 -64.65 -6.28 -14.10
C PRO A 6 -63.93 -5.51 -12.98
N ILE A 7 -64.54 -5.46 -11.78
CA ILE A 7 -64.00 -4.71 -10.63
C ILE A 7 -62.80 -5.44 -10.03
N SER A 8 -62.87 -6.78 -9.91
CA SER A 8 -61.75 -7.60 -9.47
C SER A 8 -60.56 -7.52 -10.45
N TYR A 9 -60.83 -7.45 -11.75
CA TYR A 9 -59.82 -7.29 -12.78
C TYR A 9 -59.13 -5.91 -12.68
N ALA A 10 -59.91 -4.84 -12.51
CA ALA A 10 -59.39 -3.50 -12.33
C ALA A 10 -58.50 -3.37 -11.07
N SER A 11 -58.92 -3.95 -9.95
CA SER A 11 -58.12 -3.96 -8.71
C SER A 11 -56.80 -4.73 -8.86
N SER A 12 -56.81 -5.84 -9.59
CA SER A 12 -55.60 -6.63 -9.87
C SER A 12 -54.59 -5.86 -10.73
N ILE A 13 -55.07 -5.12 -11.74
CA ILE A 13 -54.21 -4.26 -12.57
C ILE A 13 -53.57 -3.16 -11.74
N VAL A 14 -54.35 -2.48 -10.90
CA VAL A 14 -53.84 -1.39 -10.04
C VAL A 14 -52.83 -1.93 -9.01
N GLY A 15 -53.11 -3.07 -8.39
CA GLY A 15 -52.16 -3.71 -7.47
C GLY A 15 -50.87 -4.13 -8.18
N PHE A 16 -50.97 -4.69 -9.39
CA PHE A 16 -49.81 -5.07 -10.19
C PHE A 16 -48.97 -3.87 -10.64
N THR A 17 -49.59 -2.76 -11.04
CA THR A 17 -48.84 -1.56 -11.43
C THR A 17 -48.12 -0.92 -10.25
N SER A 18 -48.75 -0.87 -9.07
CA SER A 18 -48.06 -0.43 -7.85
C SER A 18 -46.88 -1.35 -7.49
N PHE A 19 -47.07 -2.68 -7.56
CA PHE A 19 -45.99 -3.64 -7.34
C PHE A 19 -44.86 -3.51 -8.37
N ALA A 20 -45.20 -3.37 -9.66
CA ALA A 20 -44.23 -3.21 -10.74
C ALA A 20 -43.40 -1.93 -10.57
N PHE A 21 -44.01 -0.85 -10.09
CA PHE A 21 -43.29 0.38 -9.75
C PHE A 21 -42.28 0.15 -8.62
N THR A 22 -42.72 -0.47 -7.51
CA THR A 22 -41.83 -0.83 -6.40
C THR A 22 -40.71 -1.77 -6.85
N PHE A 23 -41.02 -2.77 -7.67
CA PHE A 23 -40.05 -3.70 -8.24
C PHE A 23 -39.05 -3.00 -9.15
N PHE A 24 -39.50 -2.06 -9.98
CA PHE A 24 -38.62 -1.28 -10.84
C PHE A 24 -37.66 -0.41 -10.03
N THR A 25 -38.13 0.26 -8.98
CA THR A 25 -37.26 1.00 -8.06
C THR A 25 -36.24 0.08 -7.39
N PHE A 26 -36.67 -1.11 -6.95
CA PHE A 26 -35.77 -2.10 -6.36
C PHE A 26 -34.70 -2.56 -7.36
N VAL A 27 -35.10 -2.95 -8.57
CA VAL A 27 -34.17 -3.39 -9.64
C VAL A 27 -33.20 -2.28 -10.00
N ARG A 28 -33.64 -1.02 -10.06
CA ARG A 28 -32.76 0.11 -10.36
C ARG A 28 -31.64 0.24 -9.33
N VAL A 29 -31.96 0.25 -8.03
CA VAL A 29 -30.97 0.35 -6.94
C VAL A 29 -30.08 -0.90 -6.89
N PHE A 30 -30.67 -2.07 -7.13
CA PHE A 30 -29.94 -3.34 -7.19
C PHE A 30 -28.95 -3.37 -8.36
N TRP A 31 -29.32 -2.80 -9.51
CA TRP A 31 -28.47 -2.74 -10.69
C TRP A 31 -27.25 -1.84 -10.49
N GLU A 32 -27.41 -0.71 -9.79
CA GLU A 32 -26.28 0.14 -9.39
C GLU A 32 -25.27 -0.64 -8.55
N THR A 33 -25.76 -1.48 -7.62
CA THR A 33 -24.89 -2.36 -6.80
C THR A 33 -24.18 -3.43 -7.64
N ILE A 34 -24.87 -4.01 -8.63
CA ILE A 34 -24.27 -4.97 -9.57
C ILE A 34 -23.20 -4.32 -10.45
N LEU A 35 -23.44 -3.10 -10.93
CA LEU A 35 -22.48 -2.35 -11.74
C LEU A 35 -21.20 -2.06 -10.95
N THR A 36 -21.31 -1.72 -9.66
CA THR A 36 -20.14 -1.59 -8.76
C THR A 36 -19.39 -2.92 -8.63
N LEU A 37 -20.11 -4.04 -8.53
CA LEU A 37 -19.50 -5.37 -8.52
C LEU A 37 -18.82 -5.70 -9.87
N TRP A 38 -19.25 -5.08 -10.96
CA TRP A 38 -18.66 -5.26 -12.29
C TRP A 38 -17.45 -4.38 -12.58
N SER A 39 -17.35 -3.19 -11.99
CA SER A 39 -16.15 -2.33 -12.09
C SER A 39 -14.99 -2.81 -11.21
N ALA A 40 -15.31 -3.54 -10.12
CA ALA A 40 -14.38 -4.09 -9.14
C ALA A 40 -13.10 -4.75 -9.71
N PRO A 41 -13.12 -5.54 -10.81
CA PRO A 41 -11.92 -6.21 -11.28
C PRO A 41 -10.81 -5.27 -11.75
N LYS A 42 -11.18 -4.20 -12.46
CA LYS A 42 -10.23 -3.21 -12.99
C LYS A 42 -9.72 -2.31 -11.87
N GLU A 43 -10.62 -1.88 -10.99
CA GLU A 43 -10.26 -1.10 -9.81
C GLU A 43 -9.31 -1.87 -8.90
N MET A 44 -9.61 -3.14 -8.59
CA MET A 44 -8.77 -3.95 -7.70
C MET A 44 -7.32 -3.99 -8.18
N ARG A 45 -7.09 -4.36 -9.46
CA ARG A 45 -5.73 -4.47 -9.99
C ARG A 45 -5.00 -3.13 -9.86
N ALA A 46 -5.61 -2.04 -10.31
CA ALA A 46 -5.03 -0.71 -10.20
C ALA A 46 -4.69 -0.33 -8.75
N TYR A 47 -5.59 -0.59 -7.79
CA TYR A 47 -5.34 -0.31 -6.37
C TYR A 47 -4.22 -1.16 -5.78
N MET A 48 -4.21 -2.47 -6.08
CA MET A 48 -3.21 -3.40 -5.56
C MET A 48 -1.82 -3.13 -6.15
N ASP A 49 -1.76 -2.80 -7.45
CA ASP A 49 -0.49 -2.48 -8.12
C ASP A 49 0.07 -1.15 -7.64
N ASN A 50 -0.78 -0.13 -7.48
CA ASN A 50 -0.38 1.14 -6.89
C ASN A 50 0.13 0.96 -5.46
N LEU A 51 -0.58 0.17 -4.64
CA LEU A 51 -0.19 -0.08 -3.25
C LEU A 51 1.11 -0.90 -3.16
N ARG A 52 1.27 -1.92 -4.01
CA ARG A 52 2.53 -2.66 -4.13
C ARG A 52 3.67 -1.70 -4.44
N LEU A 53 3.48 -0.85 -5.45
CA LEU A 53 4.48 0.12 -5.89
C LEU A 53 4.83 1.10 -4.76
N GLU A 54 3.83 1.61 -4.04
CA GLU A 54 4.01 2.50 -2.89
C GLU A 54 4.85 1.82 -1.80
N ILE A 55 4.45 0.62 -1.35
CA ILE A 55 5.19 -0.14 -0.32
C ILE A 55 6.61 -0.48 -0.80
N HIS A 56 6.78 -0.79 -2.08
CA HIS A 56 8.09 -1.09 -2.65
C HIS A 56 8.99 0.16 -2.63
N ASN A 57 8.47 1.30 -3.09
CA ASN A 57 9.17 2.59 -3.05
C ASN A 57 9.57 2.97 -1.63
N GLU A 58 8.73 2.72 -0.63
CA GLU A 58 9.08 2.96 0.77
C GLU A 58 10.22 2.07 1.25
N ARG A 59 10.22 0.79 0.88
CA ARG A 59 11.27 -0.16 1.26
C ARG A 59 12.60 0.20 0.62
N THR A 60 12.62 0.55 -0.66
CA THR A 60 13.85 0.95 -1.37
C THR A 60 14.37 2.29 -0.88
N TYR A 61 13.47 3.26 -0.63
CA TYR A 61 13.78 4.52 0.02
C TYR A 61 14.46 4.29 1.37
N PHE A 62 13.83 3.47 2.21
CA PHE A 62 14.33 3.19 3.55
C PHE A 62 15.66 2.42 3.56
N LYS A 63 15.80 1.41 2.69
CA LYS A 63 17.04 0.66 2.52
C LYS A 63 18.19 1.59 2.13
N SER A 64 17.90 2.57 1.27
CA SER A 64 18.85 3.59 0.85
C SER A 64 19.19 4.57 1.97
N ALA A 65 18.19 5.07 2.71
CA ALA A 65 18.39 5.93 3.88
C ALA A 65 19.25 5.24 4.94
N LEU A 66 18.92 4.00 5.30
CA LEU A 66 19.68 3.21 6.28
C LEU A 66 21.14 3.01 5.86
N ARG A 67 21.40 2.81 4.55
CA ARG A 67 22.76 2.70 4.02
C ARG A 67 23.55 4.00 4.19
N ARG A 68 22.93 5.16 3.93
CA ARG A 68 23.55 6.49 4.12
C ARG A 68 23.83 6.79 5.58
N THR A 69 22.87 6.52 6.46
CA THR A 69 23.05 6.72 7.91
C THR A 69 24.15 5.79 8.45
N ARG A 70 24.19 4.52 8.01
CA ARG A 70 25.22 3.57 8.44
C ARG A 70 26.61 3.92 7.94
N SER A 71 26.75 4.40 6.71
CA SER A 71 28.07 4.78 6.19
C SER A 71 28.65 5.98 6.95
N ARG A 72 27.81 6.96 7.30
CA ARG A 72 28.18 8.09 8.17
C ARG A 72 28.42 7.68 9.61
N SER A 73 27.55 6.87 10.21
CA SER A 73 27.71 6.39 11.59
C SER A 73 29.02 5.59 11.81
N ARG A 74 29.53 4.88 10.80
CA ARG A 74 30.84 4.20 10.90
C ARG A 74 32.02 5.17 11.08
N SER A 75 31.92 6.42 10.61
CA SER A 75 32.97 7.43 10.88
C SER A 75 32.87 7.97 12.31
N VAL A 76 31.66 8.00 12.88
CA VAL A 76 31.36 8.51 14.23
C VAL A 76 31.05 7.35 15.18
N LYS A 77 32.09 6.73 15.75
CA LYS A 77 32.04 5.57 16.66
C LYS A 77 31.03 5.68 17.82
N LYS A 78 30.59 6.89 18.17
CA LYS A 78 29.71 7.21 19.31
C LYS A 78 28.20 6.98 19.03
N TYR A 79 27.78 6.77 17.78
CA TYR A 79 26.35 6.81 17.40
C TYR A 79 25.72 5.46 17.00
N HIS A 80 26.27 4.33 17.47
CA HIS A 80 25.67 3.03 17.16
C HIS A 80 24.25 2.85 17.78
N GLU A 81 23.93 3.57 18.87
CA GLU A 81 22.65 3.49 19.58
C GLU A 81 21.48 4.20 18.85
N ASP A 82 21.75 5.27 18.09
CA ASP A 82 20.69 6.09 17.47
C ASP A 82 20.11 5.50 16.18
N VAL A 83 20.52 4.28 15.80
CA VAL A 83 19.87 3.50 14.73
C VAL A 83 18.61 2.79 15.24
N GLY A 84 18.32 2.86 16.55
CA GLY A 84 17.14 2.25 17.19
C GLY A 84 15.80 2.64 16.53
N PRO A 85 15.50 3.94 16.35
CA PRO A 85 14.28 4.40 15.69
C PRO A 85 14.13 3.85 14.27
N LEU A 86 15.21 3.85 13.48
CA LEU A 86 15.21 3.29 12.13
C LEU A 86 14.90 1.78 12.14
N ARG A 87 15.40 1.01 13.13
CA ARG A 87 15.05 -0.42 13.24
C ARG A 87 13.55 -0.64 13.52
N VAL A 88 12.95 0.18 14.37
CA VAL A 88 11.51 0.12 14.68
C VAL A 88 10.67 0.45 13.45
N LEU A 89 11.09 1.46 12.66
CA LEU A 89 10.45 1.83 11.42
C LEU A 89 10.56 0.71 10.37
N ASN A 90 11.74 0.11 10.21
CA ASN A 90 11.95 -1.05 9.33
C ASN A 90 11.02 -2.22 9.69
N ALA A 91 10.91 -2.54 10.98
CA ALA A 91 10.02 -3.59 11.45
C ALA A 91 8.55 -3.26 11.14
N SER A 92 8.18 -1.97 11.16
CA SER A 92 6.84 -1.51 10.83
C SER A 92 6.54 -1.61 9.34
N VAL A 93 7.45 -1.18 8.47
CA VAL A 93 7.34 -1.36 7.00
C VAL A 93 7.25 -2.84 6.65
N LYS A 94 8.06 -3.70 7.28
CA LYS A 94 7.96 -5.16 7.11
C LYS A 94 6.61 -5.72 7.55
N ARG A 95 5.99 -5.17 8.59
CA ARG A 95 4.64 -5.57 9.02
C ARG A 95 3.58 -5.15 8.01
N ILE A 96 3.67 -3.92 7.49
CA ILE A 96 2.78 -3.42 6.43
C ILE A 96 2.88 -4.31 5.20
N HIS A 97 4.10 -4.58 4.73
CA HIS A 97 4.35 -5.47 3.59
C HIS A 97 3.77 -6.87 3.81
N ARG A 98 3.99 -7.49 4.97
CA ARG A 98 3.37 -8.79 5.30
C ARG A 98 1.85 -8.72 5.36
N SER A 99 1.29 -7.60 5.82
CA SER A 99 -0.16 -7.40 5.84
C SER A 99 -0.72 -7.32 4.43
N PHE A 100 -0.05 -6.58 3.55
CA PHE A 100 -0.38 -6.48 2.14
C PHE A 100 -0.29 -7.86 1.46
N ASN A 101 0.82 -8.58 1.61
CA ASN A 101 0.99 -9.90 0.98
C ASN A 101 -0.10 -10.89 1.39
N ARG A 102 -0.54 -10.87 2.65
CA ARG A 102 -1.65 -11.72 3.12
C ARG A 102 -2.98 -11.36 2.48
N LEU A 103 -3.26 -10.07 2.27
CA LEU A 103 -4.46 -9.65 1.54
C LEU A 103 -4.37 -10.04 0.08
N GLU A 104 -3.22 -9.84 -0.52
CA GLU A 104 -2.98 -10.06 -1.93
C GLU A 104 -3.05 -11.55 -2.31
N GLU A 105 -2.55 -12.43 -1.45
CA GLU A 105 -2.57 -13.89 -1.62
C GLU A 105 -3.95 -14.42 -2.04
N HIS A 106 -5.03 -13.84 -1.51
CA HIS A 106 -6.40 -14.22 -1.85
C HIS A 106 -6.86 -13.88 -3.27
N PHE A 107 -6.07 -13.09 -4.01
CA PHE A 107 -6.36 -12.59 -5.35
C PHE A 107 -5.38 -13.10 -6.41
N LEU A 108 -4.25 -13.66 -5.98
CA LEU A 108 -3.28 -14.25 -6.89
C LEU A 108 -3.76 -15.61 -7.41
N ASP A 109 -3.23 -16.03 -8.56
CA ASP A 109 -3.52 -17.35 -9.13
C ASP A 109 -2.78 -18.45 -8.37
N GLU A 110 -3.42 -19.60 -8.18
CA GLU A 110 -2.87 -20.75 -7.41
C GLU A 110 -2.37 -21.86 -8.34
N THR A 111 -2.12 -21.55 -9.61
CA THR A 111 -1.66 -22.52 -10.60
C THR A 111 -0.34 -23.17 -10.16
N PRO A 112 -0.16 -24.49 -10.40
CA PRO A 112 1.02 -25.23 -9.93
C PRO A 112 2.34 -24.69 -10.49
N GLU A 113 2.32 -24.05 -11.67
CA GLU A 113 3.47 -23.33 -12.26
C GLU A 113 4.00 -22.21 -11.36
N ARG A 114 3.14 -21.64 -10.50
CA ARG A 114 3.52 -20.57 -9.57
C ARG A 114 4.35 -21.08 -8.39
N ARG A 115 4.04 -22.26 -7.85
CA ARG A 115 4.81 -22.84 -6.73
C ARG A 115 6.26 -23.08 -7.08
N GLU A 116 6.54 -23.36 -8.35
CA GLU A 116 7.90 -23.59 -8.85
C GLU A 116 8.65 -22.27 -9.01
N LYS A 117 7.98 -21.21 -9.50
CA LYS A 117 8.56 -19.86 -9.57
C LYS A 117 8.79 -19.22 -8.19
N ASP A 118 7.91 -19.45 -7.22
CA ASP A 118 8.02 -18.86 -5.87
C ASP A 118 9.32 -19.26 -5.15
N ILE A 119 9.93 -20.40 -5.51
CA ILE A 119 11.21 -20.87 -4.96
C ILE A 119 12.39 -20.03 -5.46
N ASP A 120 12.32 -19.51 -6.69
CA ASP A 120 13.35 -18.67 -7.28
C ASP A 120 13.14 -17.16 -7.01
N ILE A 121 11.89 -16.74 -6.78
CA ILE A 121 11.47 -15.33 -6.59
C ILE A 121 11.88 -14.74 -5.24
N GLU A 122 12.12 -15.56 -4.19
CA GLU A 122 12.59 -15.04 -2.89
C GLU A 122 13.90 -14.21 -3.02
N LYS A 123 14.61 -14.36 -4.15
CA LYS A 123 15.84 -13.65 -4.49
C LYS A 123 15.67 -12.34 -5.29
N SER A 124 14.55 -12.13 -5.99
CA SER A 124 14.35 -10.97 -6.88
C SER A 124 12.94 -10.38 -6.75
N GLU A 125 12.66 -9.80 -5.59
CA GLU A 125 11.44 -9.03 -5.29
C GLU A 125 11.30 -7.76 -6.19
N GLU A 126 12.30 -7.43 -7.00
CA GLU A 126 12.38 -6.25 -7.89
C GLU A 126 11.70 -6.45 -9.26
N ASP A 127 11.55 -7.70 -9.76
CA ASP A 127 11.00 -7.99 -11.10
C ASP A 127 9.67 -8.78 -11.07
N TYR A 128 9.01 -8.83 -9.91
CA TYR A 128 7.79 -9.63 -9.74
C TYR A 128 6.55 -8.90 -10.29
N GLU A 129 6.07 -9.34 -11.44
CA GLU A 129 4.74 -8.97 -11.96
C GLU A 129 3.69 -9.96 -11.42
N PRO A 130 2.70 -9.51 -10.62
CA PRO A 130 1.70 -10.38 -10.01
C PRO A 130 0.69 -10.93 -11.03
N ASP A 131 0.65 -12.25 -11.19
CA ASP A 131 -0.43 -12.91 -11.93
C ASP A 131 -1.70 -13.01 -11.07
N TYR A 132 -2.56 -11.99 -11.19
CA TYR A 132 -3.87 -12.02 -10.54
C TYR A 132 -4.82 -13.01 -11.23
N ALA A 133 -5.47 -13.85 -10.42
CA ALA A 133 -6.46 -14.80 -10.88
C ALA A 133 -7.63 -14.11 -11.63
N PRO A 134 -8.32 -14.83 -12.55
CA PRO A 134 -9.53 -14.33 -13.16
C PRO A 134 -10.59 -14.01 -12.09
N MET A 135 -11.22 -12.84 -12.25
CA MET A 135 -12.08 -12.27 -11.20
C MET A 135 -13.51 -12.85 -11.24
N THR A 136 -13.76 -13.87 -10.42
CA THR A 136 -15.10 -14.46 -10.21
C THR A 136 -16.00 -13.58 -9.33
N LEU A 137 -17.33 -13.80 -9.34
CA LEU A 137 -18.28 -13.10 -8.47
C LEU A 137 -17.92 -13.20 -6.97
N ARG A 138 -17.47 -14.38 -6.54
CA ARG A 138 -17.00 -14.59 -5.16
C ARG A 138 -15.78 -13.74 -4.82
N ARG A 139 -14.82 -13.62 -5.75
CA ARG A 139 -13.63 -12.77 -5.57
C ARG A 139 -13.98 -11.28 -5.61
N ARG A 140 -14.94 -10.85 -6.44
CA ARG A 140 -15.47 -9.47 -6.46
C ARG A 140 -16.12 -9.10 -5.13
N TRP A 141 -16.94 -10.00 -4.58
CA TRP A 141 -17.55 -9.80 -3.27
C TRP A 141 -16.50 -9.73 -2.16
N ARG A 142 -15.48 -10.60 -2.21
CA ARG A 142 -14.35 -10.55 -1.29
C ARG A 142 -13.59 -9.23 -1.40
N TRP A 143 -13.30 -8.75 -2.61
CA TRP A 143 -12.69 -7.45 -2.85
C TRP A 143 -13.48 -6.32 -2.21
N MET A 144 -14.80 -6.29 -2.39
CA MET A 144 -15.65 -5.25 -1.78
C MET A 144 -15.53 -5.23 -0.25
N ARG A 145 -15.35 -6.38 0.39
CA ARG A 145 -15.12 -6.47 1.84
C ARG A 145 -13.70 -6.11 2.25
N SER A 146 -12.70 -6.48 1.45
CA SER A 146 -11.29 -6.18 1.74
C SER A 146 -10.86 -4.78 1.29
N LYS A 147 -11.69 -4.05 0.56
CA LYS A 147 -11.38 -2.70 0.05
C LYS A 147 -11.03 -1.74 1.18
N SER A 148 -11.73 -1.83 2.32
CA SER A 148 -11.41 -1.05 3.52
C SER A 148 -10.02 -1.37 4.06
N ASP A 149 -9.63 -2.64 4.03
CA ASP A 149 -8.34 -3.10 4.56
C ASP A 149 -7.20 -2.62 3.65
N VAL A 150 -7.41 -2.66 2.34
CA VAL A 150 -6.45 -2.15 1.35
C VAL A 150 -6.24 -0.64 1.53
N ILE A 151 -7.34 0.12 1.69
CA ILE A 151 -7.27 1.56 1.97
C ILE A 151 -6.57 1.82 3.31
N SER A 152 -6.87 1.03 4.34
CA SER A 152 -6.23 1.17 5.64
C SER A 152 -4.72 0.90 5.56
N ILE A 153 -4.28 -0.07 4.77
CA ILE A 153 -2.87 -0.34 4.54
C ILE A 153 -2.22 0.82 3.78
N ALA A 154 -2.85 1.34 2.72
CA ALA A 154 -2.36 2.51 1.99
C ALA A 154 -2.16 3.71 2.93
N ASP A 155 -3.16 4.03 3.75
CA ASP A 155 -3.06 5.09 4.76
C ASP A 155 -1.92 4.86 5.76
N GLN A 156 -1.71 3.61 6.18
CA GLN A 156 -0.61 3.25 7.08
C GLN A 156 0.75 3.43 6.43
N THR A 157 0.89 3.02 5.17
CA THR A 157 2.07 3.19 4.31
C THR A 157 2.43 4.68 4.24
N THR A 158 1.53 5.52 3.69
CA THR A 158 1.76 6.96 3.55
C THR A 158 2.11 7.66 4.89
N ARG A 159 1.40 7.33 5.99
CA ARG A 159 1.71 7.88 7.31
C ARG A 159 3.11 7.47 7.79
N LYS A 160 3.50 6.22 7.53
CA LYS A 160 4.81 5.72 7.93
C LYS A 160 5.92 6.35 7.12
N LEU A 161 5.75 6.53 5.81
CA LEU A 161 6.70 7.28 4.99
C LEU A 161 6.99 8.66 5.57
N HIS A 162 5.95 9.43 5.91
CA HIS A 162 6.14 10.76 6.49
C HIS A 162 6.86 10.72 7.85
N THR A 163 6.55 9.74 8.72
CA THR A 163 7.30 9.58 9.97
C THR A 163 8.75 9.18 9.74
N MET A 164 9.00 8.35 8.73
CA MET A 164 10.33 7.88 8.37
C MET A 164 11.18 9.02 7.86
N ASP A 165 10.64 9.83 6.96
CA ASP A 165 11.32 11.00 6.39
C ASP A 165 11.80 11.94 7.50
N LYS A 166 10.91 12.28 8.44
CA LYS A 166 11.26 13.10 9.61
C LYS A 166 12.37 12.49 10.47
N THR A 167 12.30 11.18 10.76
CA THR A 167 13.36 10.53 11.57
C THR A 167 14.68 10.41 10.84
N VAL A 168 14.67 10.21 9.52
CA VAL A 168 15.89 10.16 8.72
C VAL A 168 16.52 11.54 8.71
N GLN A 169 15.72 12.59 8.50
CA GLN A 169 16.18 13.98 8.51
C GLN A 169 16.75 14.38 9.87
N ASP A 170 16.06 14.09 10.97
CA ASP A 170 16.56 14.34 12.34
C ASP A 170 17.90 13.64 12.61
N ILE A 171 18.05 12.39 12.18
CA ILE A 171 19.31 11.66 12.33
C ILE A 171 20.40 12.24 11.42
N GLU A 172 20.06 12.65 10.20
CA GLU A 172 21.01 13.29 9.28
C GLU A 172 21.50 14.64 9.80
N ASP A 173 20.61 15.47 10.37
CA ASP A 173 20.94 16.76 10.96
C ASP A 173 21.86 16.58 12.17
N ARG A 174 21.53 15.66 13.09
CA ARG A 174 22.39 15.33 14.23
C ARG A 174 23.76 14.81 13.82
N LEU A 175 23.84 14.04 12.73
CA LEU A 175 25.12 13.57 12.19
C LEU A 175 25.94 14.72 11.59
N TRP A 176 25.30 15.70 10.96
CA TRP A 176 25.98 16.89 10.44
C TRP A 176 26.56 17.75 11.56
N ASP A 177 25.79 18.05 12.60
CA ASP A 177 26.25 18.84 13.75
C ASP A 177 27.49 18.22 14.42
N LEU A 178 27.52 16.88 14.50
CA LEU A 178 28.64 16.13 15.05
C LEU A 178 29.86 16.12 14.13
N GLU A 179 29.66 15.94 12.83
CA GLU A 179 30.76 16.04 11.86
C GLU A 179 31.39 17.43 11.92
N GLU A 180 30.58 18.49 12.05
CA GLU A 180 31.08 19.87 12.24
C GLU A 180 31.83 20.03 13.56
N HIS A 181 31.29 19.53 14.67
CA HIS A 181 31.96 19.61 15.98
C HIS A 181 33.30 18.86 16.01
N ILE A 182 33.35 17.62 15.50
CA ILE A 182 34.57 16.81 15.42
C ILE A 182 35.60 17.48 14.51
N MET A 183 35.17 18.07 13.38
CA MET A 183 36.05 18.80 12.47
C MET A 183 36.56 20.10 13.12
N GLY A 184 35.72 20.80 13.89
CA GLY A 184 36.10 21.98 14.67
C GLY A 184 37.17 21.66 15.71
N GLU A 185 36.96 20.62 16.53
CA GLU A 185 37.95 20.16 17.53
C GLU A 185 39.28 19.74 16.85
N ARG A 186 39.23 19.08 15.69
CA ARG A 186 40.44 18.68 14.95
C ARG A 186 41.22 19.83 14.35
N LEU A 187 40.57 20.94 14.05
CA LEU A 187 41.23 22.13 13.48
C LEU A 187 42.00 22.90 14.56
N GLU A 188 41.58 22.86 15.83
CA GLU A 188 42.36 23.39 16.95
C GLU A 188 43.64 22.59 17.22
N ASP A 189 43.65 21.28 16.91
CA ASP A 189 44.83 20.39 17.00
C ASP A 189 45.84 20.55 15.83
N GLY A 190 45.67 21.55 14.96
CA GLY A 190 46.73 21.99 14.03
C GLY A 190 46.95 21.16 12.77
N LYS A 191 46.04 20.25 12.39
CA LYS A 191 46.10 19.53 11.10
C LYS A 191 44.88 19.83 10.22
N VAL A 192 45.03 20.87 9.40
CA VAL A 192 44.03 21.31 8.41
C VAL A 192 43.88 20.26 7.31
N TYR A 193 42.69 19.68 7.17
CA TYR A 193 42.28 18.97 5.96
C TYR A 193 41.13 19.71 5.28
N VAL A 194 41.41 20.26 4.10
CA VAL A 194 40.44 20.89 3.21
C VAL A 194 39.61 19.79 2.54
N LYS A 195 38.32 19.68 2.87
CA LYS A 195 37.40 18.80 2.14
C LYS A 195 36.63 19.63 1.11
N ARG A 196 36.99 19.41 -0.15
CA ARG A 196 36.37 20.00 -1.36
C ARG A 196 34.87 19.66 -1.38
N ARG A 197 34.01 20.68 -1.34
CA ARG A 197 32.59 20.56 -1.69
C ARG A 197 32.50 19.94 -3.08
N VAL A 198 31.79 18.83 -3.22
CA VAL A 198 31.25 18.42 -4.52
C VAL A 198 29.84 18.97 -4.52
N ASP A 199 29.65 20.10 -5.20
CA ASP A 199 28.35 20.68 -5.44
C ASP A 199 27.49 19.66 -6.20
N LYS A 200 26.34 19.34 -5.64
CA LYS A 200 25.31 18.55 -6.34
C LYS A 200 24.54 19.51 -7.24
N SER A 201 24.98 19.63 -8.48
CA SER A 201 24.20 20.13 -9.60
C SER A 201 23.75 18.92 -10.41
N GLY A 202 22.44 18.68 -10.49
CA GLY A 202 21.83 17.57 -11.21
C GLY A 202 20.49 17.19 -10.63
#